data_AF-K3WVF9-F1
#
_entry.id   AF-K3WVF9-F1
#
_cell.length_a   1.000
_cell.length_b   1.000
_cell.length_c   1.000
_cell.angle_alpha   90.00
_cell.angle_beta   90.00
_cell.angle_gamma   90.00
#
_symmetry.space_group_name_H-M   'P 1'
#
loop_
_entity.id
_entity.type
_entity.pdbx_description
1 polymer ?
#
loop_
_entity_poly.entity_id
_entity_poly.type
_entity_poly.pdbx_seq_one_letter_code
_entity_poly.pdbx_strand_id
1 'polypeptide(L)'
;MPSSATKAGRRGPGRPKKSDDNAKHAAKWDDDVTALFLKLRFQDIRPAFERVRNNLEVGECWILLANTLSELSGRRFDSHQCQSKCI
;
A
#
# COMPACT_ATOMS: atom_id res chain seq x y z
N MET A 1 23.97 -41.04 -34.27
CA MET A 1 24.14 -39.60 -33.98
C MET A 1 22.97 -38.85 -34.60
N PRO A 2 22.24 -37.93 -33.94
CA PRO A 2 22.01 -37.69 -32.50
C PRO A 2 20.58 -38.14 -32.08
N SER A 3 20.38 -38.93 -31.03
CA SER A 3 20.32 -38.59 -29.59
C SER A 3 19.20 -37.61 -29.19
N SER A 4 18.11 -38.19 -28.68
CA SER A 4 17.01 -37.59 -27.93
C SER A 4 17.47 -36.65 -26.81
N ALA A 5 16.76 -35.52 -26.64
CA ALA A 5 16.55 -34.88 -25.34
C ALA A 5 15.45 -33.79 -25.43
N THR A 6 14.19 -34.18 -25.31
CA THR A 6 13.10 -33.29 -24.91
C THR A 6 13.30 -32.91 -23.44
N LYS A 7 14.00 -31.80 -23.18
CA LYS A 7 14.11 -31.24 -21.83
C LYS A 7 12.87 -30.39 -21.54
N ALA A 8 11.80 -31.07 -21.14
CA ALA A 8 10.64 -30.47 -20.51
C ALA A 8 11.09 -29.76 -19.22
N GLY A 9 11.23 -28.44 -19.29
CA GLY A 9 11.39 -27.58 -18.12
C GLY A 9 10.09 -27.58 -17.32
N ARG A 10 10.06 -28.37 -16.25
CA ARG A 10 8.97 -28.41 -15.28
C ARG A 10 8.76 -27.03 -14.64
N ARG A 11 7.85 -26.23 -15.21
CA ARG A 11 7.20 -25.14 -14.46
C ARG A 11 6.15 -25.80 -13.57
N GLY A 12 6.49 -26.00 -12.29
CA GLY A 12 5.53 -26.48 -11.31
C GLY A 12 4.27 -25.57 -11.27
N PRO A 13 3.12 -26.07 -10.78
CA PRO A 13 1.90 -25.28 -10.64
C PRO A 13 2.04 -24.32 -9.45
N GLY A 14 2.92 -23.33 -9.59
CA GLY A 14 3.10 -22.23 -8.65
C GLY A 14 2.18 -21.08 -9.02
N ARG A 15 0.96 -21.11 -8.43
CA ARG A 15 0.03 -20.00 -8.16
C ARG A 15 0.10 -18.80 -9.14
N PRO A 16 -0.97 -18.49 -9.91
CA PRO A 16 -1.02 -17.23 -10.63
C PRO A 16 -0.79 -16.10 -9.62
N LYS A 17 0.32 -15.37 -9.76
CA LYS A 17 0.56 -14.18 -8.94
C LYS A 17 -0.51 -13.21 -9.38
N LYS A 18 -1.61 -13.18 -8.61
CA LYS A 18 -2.73 -12.25 -8.72
C LYS A 18 -2.18 -10.95 -9.25
N SER A 19 -2.62 -10.59 -10.47
CA SER A 19 -2.56 -9.20 -10.90
C SER A 19 -2.98 -8.40 -9.69
N ASP A 20 -2.09 -7.53 -9.21
CA ASP A 20 -2.39 -6.66 -8.10
C ASP A 20 -3.49 -5.72 -8.60
N ASP A 21 -4.75 -6.15 -8.52
CA ASP A 21 -5.92 -5.35 -8.91
C ASP A 21 -5.98 -4.08 -8.05
N ASN A 22 -5.24 -4.06 -6.94
CA ASN A 22 -5.00 -2.88 -6.11
C ASN A 22 -4.05 -1.85 -6.78
N ALA A 23 -3.07 -2.26 -7.57
CA ALA A 23 -2.18 -1.37 -8.31
C ALA A 23 -2.92 -0.57 -9.40
N LYS A 24 -4.01 -1.10 -9.95
CA LYS A 24 -4.83 -0.41 -10.96
C LYS A 24 -5.66 0.74 -10.37
N HIS A 25 -5.92 0.71 -9.07
CA HIS A 25 -6.62 1.77 -8.32
C HIS A 25 -5.71 2.52 -7.34
N ALA A 26 -4.38 2.35 -7.47
CA ALA A 26 -3.44 3.13 -6.68
C ALA A 26 -3.61 4.61 -7.00
N ALA A 27 -4.12 5.37 -6.03
CA ALA A 27 -4.29 6.79 -6.19
C ALA A 27 -2.91 7.41 -6.49
N LYS A 28 -2.86 8.24 -7.53
CA LYS A 28 -1.61 8.81 -8.00
C LYS A 28 -1.04 9.70 -6.89
N TRP A 29 0.11 9.29 -6.35
CA TRP A 29 0.87 10.07 -5.36
C TRP A 29 1.53 11.23 -6.08
N ASP A 30 1.07 12.43 -5.76
CA ASP A 30 1.63 13.68 -6.26
C ASP A 30 2.48 14.32 -5.15
N ASP A 31 3.34 15.28 -5.49
CA ASP A 31 4.18 15.96 -4.51
C ASP A 31 3.33 16.73 -3.49
N ASP A 32 2.25 17.39 -3.94
CA ASP A 32 1.29 18.07 -3.07
C ASP A 32 0.58 17.10 -2.10
N VAL A 33 0.16 15.94 -2.61
CA VAL A 33 -0.50 14.92 -1.80
C VAL A 33 0.48 14.30 -0.81
N THR A 34 1.73 14.10 -1.22
CA THR A 34 2.79 13.56 -0.36
C THR A 34 3.12 14.56 0.74
N ALA A 35 3.19 15.86 0.44
CA ALA A 35 3.38 16.91 1.44
C ALA A 35 2.21 16.97 2.43
N LEU A 36 0.96 16.88 1.95
CA LEU A 36 -0.23 16.78 2.80
C LEU A 36 -0.21 15.54 3.69
N PHE A 37 0.15 14.38 3.13
CA PHE A 37 0.29 13.12 3.86
C PHE A 37 1.33 13.23 4.98
N LEU A 38 2.51 13.77 4.69
CA LEU A 38 3.56 13.97 5.69
C LEU A 38 3.09 14.94 6.78
N LYS A 39 2.42 16.03 6.40
CA LYS A 39 1.85 16.99 7.35
C LYS A 39 0.85 16.32 8.28
N LEU A 40 -0.12 15.59 7.74
CA LEU A 40 -1.10 14.82 8.52
C LEU A 40 -0.43 13.78 9.43
N ARG A 41 0.55 13.03 8.91
CA ARG A 41 1.20 11.94 9.64
C ARG A 41 2.07 12.44 10.79
N PHE A 42 2.77 13.56 10.60
CA PHE A 42 3.79 14.06 11.52
C PHE A 42 3.34 15.25 12.37
N GLN A 43 2.27 15.98 12.00
CA GLN A 43 1.66 17.03 12.84
C GLN A 43 0.37 16.56 13.49
N ASP A 44 -0.65 16.22 12.71
CA ASP A 44 -2.02 16.00 13.22
C ASP A 44 -2.19 14.63 13.90
N ILE A 45 -1.82 13.56 13.20
CA ILE A 45 -2.12 12.18 13.61
C ILE A 45 -0.91 11.56 14.31
N ARG A 46 0.24 12.24 14.33
CA ARG A 46 1.43 11.83 15.08
C ARG A 46 1.15 11.47 16.55
N PRO A 47 0.48 12.31 17.36
CA PRO A 47 0.18 11.97 18.75
C PRO A 47 -0.78 10.78 18.87
N ALA A 48 -1.65 10.55 17.88
CA ALA A 48 -2.49 9.37 17.82
C ALA A 48 -1.63 8.12 17.64
N PHE A 49 -0.70 8.14 16.67
CA PHE A 49 0.26 7.04 16.44
C PHE A 49 1.22 6.79 17.62
N GLU A 50 1.69 7.83 18.32
CA GLU A 50 2.56 7.68 19.50
C GLU A 50 1.82 7.11 20.73
N ARG A 51 0.51 7.31 20.81
CA ARG A 51 -0.32 6.75 21.90
C ARG A 51 -0.75 5.32 21.68
N VAL A 52 -0.66 4.83 20.44
CA VAL A 52 -1.11 3.49 20.12
C VAL A 52 -0.24 2.42 20.80
N ARG A 53 -0.88 1.48 21.50
CA ARG A 53 -0.22 0.29 22.05
C ARG A 53 -0.45 -0.98 21.24
N ASN A 54 -1.51 -1.03 20.44
CA ASN A 54 -1.89 -2.21 19.67
C ASN A 54 -1.78 -2.01 18.16
N ASN A 55 -1.33 -3.04 17.43
CA ASN A 55 -1.30 -3.03 15.96
C ASN A 55 -2.68 -2.75 15.32
N LEU A 56 -3.76 -3.07 16.05
CA LEU A 56 -5.14 -2.84 15.62
C LEU A 56 -5.48 -1.33 15.58
N GLU A 57 -5.15 -0.62 16.66
CA GLU A 57 -5.27 0.84 16.75
C GLU A 57 -4.33 1.56 15.76
N VAL A 58 -3.17 0.96 15.43
CA VAL A 58 -2.27 1.50 14.39
C VAL A 58 -2.97 1.44 13.04
N GLY A 59 -3.65 0.32 12.76
CA GLY A 59 -4.50 0.15 11.58
C GLY A 59 -5.61 1.19 11.51
N GLU A 60 -6.30 1.46 12.62
CA GLU A 60 -7.34 2.51 12.67
C GLU A 60 -6.78 3.90 12.43
N CYS A 61 -5.59 4.23 12.98
CA CYS A 61 -4.93 5.50 12.70
C CYS A 61 -4.58 5.65 11.21
N TRP A 62 -4.18 4.56 10.54
CA TRP A 62 -3.94 4.57 9.09
C TRP A 62 -5.22 4.74 8.28
N ILE A 63 -6.33 4.13 8.71
CA ILE A 63 -7.65 4.31 8.08
C ILE A 63 -8.11 5.75 8.21
N LEU A 64 -7.98 6.34 9.41
CA LEU A 64 -8.34 7.72 9.66
C LEU A 64 -7.51 8.67 8.80
N LEU A 65 -6.19 8.45 8.75
CA LEU A 65 -5.30 9.24 7.92
C LEU A 65 -5.64 9.14 6.42
N ALA A 66 -5.93 7.93 5.92
CA ALA A 66 -6.31 7.72 4.53
C ALA A 66 -7.64 8.41 4.20
N ASN A 67 -8.63 8.38 5.10
CA ASN A 67 -9.89 9.11 4.93
C ASN A 67 -9.65 10.63 4.89
N THR A 68 -8.91 11.18 5.85
CA THR A 68 -8.62 12.62 5.89
C THR A 68 -7.82 13.08 4.66
N LEU A 69 -6.83 12.29 4.24
CA LEU A 69 -6.08 12.56 3.02
C LEU A 69 -7.00 12.51 1.80
N SER A 70 -7.95 11.58 1.78
CA SER A 70 -8.90 11.44 0.67
C SER A 70 -9.84 12.62 0.55
N GLU A 71 -10.35 13.11 1.68
CA GLU A 71 -11.19 14.30 1.74
C GLU A 71 -10.43 15.55 1.29
N LEU A 72 -9.21 15.75 1.78
CA LEU A 72 -8.39 16.92 1.46
C LEU A 72 -7.89 16.92 0.01
N SER A 73 -7.50 15.76 -0.51
CA SER A 73 -6.98 15.64 -1.87
C SER A 73 -8.07 15.46 -2.93
N GLY A 74 -9.31 15.17 -2.52
CA GLY A 74 -10.41 14.80 -3.41
C GLY A 74 -10.21 13.46 -4.14
N ARG A 75 -9.25 12.64 -3.70
CA ARG A 75 -8.88 11.36 -4.32
C ARG A 75 -9.07 10.24 -3.30
N ARG A 76 -9.45 9.05 -3.75
CA ARG A 76 -9.68 7.93 -2.83
C ARG A 76 -8.37 7.21 -2.51
N PHE A 77 -7.83 7.43 -1.32
CA PHE A 77 -6.67 6.73 -0.77
C PHE A 77 -7.11 5.62 0.17
N ASP A 78 -6.35 4.53 0.16
CA ASP A 78 -6.55 3.40 1.05
C ASP A 78 -5.49 3.40 2.17
N SER A 79 -5.85 2.89 3.35
CA SER A 79 -4.93 2.78 4.48
C SER A 79 -3.72 1.94 4.15
N HIS A 80 -3.87 0.88 3.34
CA HIS A 80 -2.78 0.03 2.91
C HIS A 80 -1.80 0.77 1.97
N GLN A 81 -2.30 1.68 1.14
CA GLN A 81 -1.46 2.52 0.28
C GLN A 81 -0.67 3.54 1.12
N CYS A 82 -1.34 4.17 2.10
CA CYS A 82 -0.72 5.09 3.05
C CYS A 82 0.39 4.41 3.87
N GLN A 83 0.13 3.19 4.33
CA GLN A 83 1.08 2.39 5.09
C GLN A 83 2.27 1.95 4.23
N SER A 84 2.03 1.48 3.00
CA SER A 84 3.08 1.13 2.04
C SER A 84 3.96 2.31 1.64
N LYS A 85 3.42 3.53 1.64
CA LYS A 85 4.16 4.75 1.30
C LYS A 85 5.02 5.27 2.46
N CYS A 86 4.73 4.86 3.70
CA CYS A 86 5.43 5.32 4.89
C CYS A 86 6.57 4.39 5.35
N ILE A 87 6.64 3.17 4.83
CA ILE A 87 7.77 2.23 4.99
C ILE A 87 8.84 2.55 3.96
#